data_AF-A0A384JXB9-F1
#
_entry.id   AF-A0A384JXB9-F1
#
_cell.length_a   1.000
_cell.length_b   1.000
_cell.length_c   1.000
_cell.angle_alpha   90.00
_cell.angle_beta   90.00
_cell.angle_gamma   90.00
#
_symmetry.space_group_name_H-M   'P 1'
#
loop_
_entity.id
_entity.type
_entity.pdbx_description
1 polymer ?
#
loop_
_entity_poly.entity_id
_entity_poly.type
_entity_poly.pdbx_seq_one_letter_code
_entity_poly.pdbx_strand_id
1 'polypeptide(L)'
;MEGLLPKNYGDDAVEIPGARSLLSSLTAASHPWAIVTSGTSPLVTGWLNVLQLPIPEHLVVAEDVPNGKPDPACYNMGKSKLNLSSAPEGSLLVLEDSPAGIRAGKAAGCKVVAVVTTHTIEQVVEAGADWVVKDLESVKVVGKTDEGVELEISNALI
;
A
#
# COMPACT_ATOMS: atom_id res chain seq x y z
N MET A 1 8.96 9.36 19.44
CA MET A 1 7.81 8.81 20.19
C MET A 1 7.26 7.58 19.48
N GLU A 2 6.94 7.65 18.19
CA GLU A 2 6.37 6.51 17.44
C GLU A 2 7.30 5.29 17.28
N GLY A 3 8.61 5.48 17.14
CA GLY A 3 9.56 4.35 17.04
C GLY A 3 9.63 3.43 18.28
N LEU A 4 8.94 3.78 19.36
CA LEU A 4 8.75 2.89 20.52
C LEU A 4 7.55 1.94 20.34
N LEU A 5 6.58 2.26 19.47
CA LEU A 5 5.38 1.44 19.28
C LEU A 5 5.74 0.02 18.82
N PRO A 6 6.61 -0.20 17.82
CA PRO A 6 7.01 -1.55 17.44
C PRO A 6 7.77 -2.30 18.52
N LYS A 7 8.49 -1.58 19.39
CA LYS A 7 9.23 -2.19 20.52
C LYS A 7 8.31 -2.60 21.66
N ASN A 8 7.31 -1.77 21.94
CA ASN A 8 6.43 -1.94 23.09
C ASN A 8 5.25 -2.87 22.81
N TYR A 9 4.81 -2.95 21.55
CA TYR A 9 3.62 -3.70 21.13
C TYR A 9 3.91 -4.68 19.98
N GLY A 10 5.18 -5.05 19.82
CA GLY A 10 5.60 -5.94 18.74
C GLY A 10 4.95 -7.33 18.82
N ASP A 11 4.74 -7.82 20.03
CA ASP A 11 4.15 -9.15 20.28
C ASP A 11 2.64 -9.19 19.95
N ASP A 12 1.98 -8.03 19.91
CA ASP A 12 0.56 -7.91 19.54
C ASP A 12 0.35 -7.71 18.03
N ALA A 13 1.42 -7.43 17.29
CA ALA A 13 1.35 -7.11 15.87
C ALA A 13 1.18 -8.37 15.02
N VAL A 14 0.17 -8.36 14.16
CA VAL A 14 -0.07 -9.40 13.17
C VAL A 14 -0.02 -8.80 11.77
N GLU A 15 0.54 -9.53 10.81
CA GLU A 15 0.44 -9.13 9.41
C GLU A 15 -0.99 -9.30 8.91
N ILE A 16 -1.38 -8.46 7.94
CA ILE A 16 -2.62 -8.69 7.19
C ILE A 16 -2.44 -9.99 6.40
N PRO A 17 -3.39 -10.95 6.48
CA PRO A 17 -3.32 -12.19 5.71
C PRO A 17 -3.03 -11.91 4.23
N GLY A 18 -2.08 -12.67 3.66
CA GLY A 18 -1.64 -12.51 2.27
C GLY A 18 -0.57 -11.43 2.01
N ALA A 19 -0.32 -10.50 2.95
CA ALA A 19 0.64 -9.40 2.75
C ALA A 19 2.04 -9.91 2.37
N ARG A 20 2.58 -10.84 3.15
CA ARG A 20 3.90 -11.44 2.90
C ARG A 20 3.97 -12.12 1.54
N SER A 21 2.96 -12.93 1.20
CA SER A 21 2.92 -13.64 -0.07
C SER A 21 2.94 -12.67 -1.24
N LEU A 22 2.11 -11.62 -1.21
CA LEU A 22 2.04 -10.62 -2.25
C LEU A 22 3.39 -9.89 -2.42
N LEU A 23 3.98 -9.41 -1.32
CA LEU A 23 5.26 -8.71 -1.36
C LEU A 23 6.39 -9.61 -1.88
N SER A 24 6.45 -10.87 -1.44
CA SER A 24 7.40 -11.85 -1.95
C SER A 24 7.22 -12.12 -3.44
N SER A 25 5.98 -12.20 -3.94
CA SER A 25 5.70 -12.38 -5.37
C SER A 25 6.13 -11.17 -6.21
N LEU A 26 5.92 -9.94 -5.73
CA LEU A 26 6.39 -8.73 -6.41
C LEU A 26 7.92 -8.68 -6.49
N THR A 27 8.61 -9.02 -5.39
CA THR A 27 10.07 -9.12 -5.37
C THR A 27 10.57 -10.23 -6.30
N ALA A 28 9.95 -11.41 -6.30
CA ALA A 28 10.32 -12.51 -7.19
C ALA A 28 10.12 -12.16 -8.69
N ALA A 29 9.09 -11.38 -9.00
CA ALA A 29 8.85 -10.84 -10.34
C ALA A 29 9.83 -9.72 -10.73
N SER A 30 10.68 -9.26 -9.79
CA SER A 30 11.53 -8.07 -9.94
C SER A 30 10.73 -6.84 -10.38
N HIS A 31 9.49 -6.71 -9.88
CA HIS A 31 8.66 -5.55 -10.15
C HIS A 31 8.83 -4.53 -9.01
N PRO A 32 9.15 -3.26 -9.31
CA PRO A 32 9.37 -2.26 -8.29
C PRO A 32 8.05 -1.94 -7.58
N TRP A 33 8.11 -1.84 -6.26
CA TRP A 33 6.99 -1.44 -5.42
C TRP A 33 7.49 -0.54 -4.30
N ALA A 34 6.60 0.25 -3.72
CA ALA A 34 6.93 1.18 -2.65
C ALA A 34 5.92 1.09 -1.51
N ILE A 35 6.37 1.35 -0.29
CA ILE A 35 5.48 1.69 0.82
C ILE A 35 5.29 3.21 0.85
N VAL A 36 4.05 3.65 0.95
CA VAL A 36 3.67 5.07 1.11
C VAL A 36 2.79 5.20 2.34
N THR A 37 3.33 5.75 3.42
CA THR A 37 2.69 5.75 4.75
C THR A 37 2.62 7.14 5.37
N SER A 38 1.61 7.35 6.22
CA SER A 38 1.54 8.52 7.12
C SER A 38 2.26 8.26 8.46
N GLY A 39 2.90 7.11 8.62
CA GLY A 39 3.79 6.83 9.73
C GLY A 39 5.18 7.41 9.52
N THR A 40 5.89 7.66 10.62
CA THR A 40 7.29 8.09 10.59
C THR A 40 8.24 6.97 10.17
N SER A 41 9.45 7.33 9.72
CA SER A 41 10.49 6.35 9.35
C SER A 41 10.78 5.32 10.46
N PRO A 42 10.97 5.71 11.74
CA PRO A 42 11.16 4.73 12.83
C PRO A 42 9.96 3.81 13.07
N LEU A 43 8.73 4.27 12.77
CA LEU A 43 7.52 3.47 12.94
C LEU A 43 7.45 2.35 11.90
N VAL A 44 7.51 2.72 10.61
CA VAL A 44 7.37 1.75 9.51
C VAL A 44 8.53 0.75 9.48
N THR A 45 9.76 1.21 9.66
CA THR A 45 10.93 0.31 9.69
C THR A 45 10.89 -0.61 10.91
N GLY A 46 10.42 -0.12 12.06
CA GLY A 46 10.21 -0.94 13.24
C GLY A 46 9.18 -2.04 13.01
N TRP A 47 8.03 -1.73 12.39
CA TRP A 47 7.00 -2.74 12.09
C TRP A 47 7.46 -3.78 11.08
N LEU A 48 8.14 -3.36 10.01
CA LEU A 48 8.72 -4.31 9.04
C LEU A 48 9.71 -5.27 9.70
N ASN A 49 10.52 -4.78 10.63
CA ASN A 49 11.46 -5.61 11.39
C ASN A 49 10.75 -6.54 12.37
N VAL A 50 9.76 -6.08 13.13
CA VAL A 50 8.99 -6.92 14.05
C VAL A 50 8.30 -8.06 13.30
N LEU A 51 7.61 -7.72 12.21
CA LEU A 51 6.85 -8.68 11.41
C LEU A 51 7.73 -9.48 10.44
N GLN A 52 9.02 -9.18 10.33
CA GLN A 52 9.95 -9.79 9.37
C GLN A 52 9.41 -9.76 7.93
N LEU A 53 8.73 -8.67 7.55
CA LEU A 53 8.17 -8.50 6.21
C LEU A 53 9.25 -8.08 5.20
N PRO A 54 9.06 -8.36 3.90
CA PRO A 54 9.95 -7.83 2.86
C PRO A 54 10.08 -6.30 2.95
N ILE A 55 11.33 -5.81 2.93
CA ILE A 55 11.63 -4.38 2.97
C ILE A 55 11.63 -3.85 1.52
N PRO A 56 10.85 -2.81 1.20
CA PRO A 56 10.86 -2.23 -0.14
C PRO A 56 12.16 -1.46 -0.39
N GLU A 57 12.57 -1.39 -1.66
CA GLU A 57 13.64 -0.47 -2.09
C GLU A 57 13.23 1.00 -1.92
N HIS A 58 11.93 1.28 -2.09
CA HIS A 58 11.38 2.63 -2.03
C HIS A 58 10.38 2.78 -0.89
N LEU A 59 10.59 3.81 -0.08
CA LEU A 59 9.73 4.15 1.05
C LEU A 59 9.42 5.65 1.00
N VAL A 60 8.16 6.01 1.18
CA VAL A 60 7.69 7.39 1.41
C VAL A 60 7.03 7.44 2.78
N VAL A 61 7.52 8.30 3.66
CA VAL A 61 7.05 8.48 5.04
C VAL A 61 6.41 9.84 5.25
N ALA A 62 5.81 10.05 6.43
CA ALA A 62 5.17 11.32 6.76
C ALA A 62 6.10 12.53 6.62
N GLU A 63 7.36 12.38 7.00
CA GLU A 63 8.37 13.44 6.97
C GLU A 63 8.78 13.84 5.55
N ASP A 64 8.50 13.00 4.55
CA ASP A 64 8.90 13.26 3.16
C ASP A 64 7.97 14.26 2.46
N VAL A 65 6.77 14.49 2.98
CA VAL A 65 5.73 15.31 2.32
C VAL A 65 5.25 16.47 3.19
N PRO A 66 4.94 17.63 2.60
CA PRO A 66 4.46 18.78 3.37
C PRO A 66 3.04 18.58 3.89
N ASN A 67 2.21 17.85 3.14
CA ASN A 67 0.83 17.55 3.49
C ASN A 67 0.62 16.02 3.50
N GLY A 68 0.00 15.51 4.55
CA GLY A 68 -0.41 14.11 4.64
C GLY A 68 -1.66 13.81 3.81
N LYS A 69 -2.01 12.52 3.73
CA LYS A 69 -3.27 12.03 3.16
C LYS A 69 -4.46 12.80 3.78
N PRO A 70 -5.45 13.29 3.02
CA PRO A 70 -5.79 12.90 1.64
C PRO A 70 -5.08 13.66 0.52
N ASP A 71 -4.06 14.48 0.82
CA ASP A 71 -3.24 15.09 -0.22
C ASP A 71 -2.49 14.02 -1.06
N PRO A 72 -2.47 14.10 -2.40
CA PRO A 72 -1.85 13.10 -3.26
C PRO A 72 -0.32 13.14 -3.28
N ALA A 73 0.33 14.13 -2.65
CA ALA A 73 1.78 14.33 -2.67
C ALA A 73 2.57 13.06 -2.32
N CYS A 74 2.08 12.27 -1.35
CA CYS A 74 2.74 11.04 -0.93
C CYS A 74 2.79 9.98 -2.03
N TYR A 75 1.69 9.77 -2.76
CA TYR A 75 1.67 8.83 -3.89
C TYR A 75 2.42 9.38 -5.09
N ASN A 76 2.32 10.68 -5.39
CA ASN A 76 3.11 11.30 -6.46
C ASN A 76 4.61 11.16 -6.21
N MET A 77 5.05 11.27 -4.95
CA MET A 77 6.42 10.97 -4.58
C MET A 77 6.76 9.49 -4.76
N GLY A 78 5.86 8.58 -4.38
CA GLY A 78 6.03 7.14 -4.62
C GLY A 78 6.23 6.82 -6.11
N LYS A 79 5.41 7.42 -6.99
CA LYS A 79 5.57 7.32 -8.45
C LYS A 79 6.94 7.78 -8.90
N SER A 80 7.40 8.92 -8.39
CA SER A 80 8.71 9.47 -8.72
C SER A 80 9.85 8.54 -8.28
N LYS A 81 9.80 8.00 -7.05
CA LYS A 81 10.80 7.04 -6.57
C LYS A 81 10.84 5.76 -7.40
N LEU A 82 9.70 5.32 -7.91
CA LEU A 82 9.57 4.15 -8.79
C LEU A 82 9.91 4.44 -10.26
N ASN A 83 10.22 5.70 -10.63
CA ASN A 83 10.37 6.15 -12.02
C ASN A 83 9.10 5.94 -12.88
N LEU A 84 7.92 6.04 -12.26
CA LEU A 84 6.60 5.83 -12.88
C LEU A 84 5.76 7.12 -12.94
N SER A 85 6.38 8.30 -12.84
CA SER A 85 5.69 9.61 -12.90
C SER A 85 4.93 9.83 -14.20
N SER A 86 5.36 9.21 -15.30
CA SER A 86 4.72 9.30 -16.63
C SER A 86 3.86 8.09 -16.97
N ALA A 87 3.63 7.18 -16.02
CA ALA A 87 2.77 6.03 -16.24
C ALA A 87 1.33 6.49 -16.57
N PRO A 88 0.62 5.80 -17.50
CA PRO A 88 -0.75 6.15 -17.84
C PRO A 88 -1.67 6.20 -16.61
N GLU A 89 -2.68 7.05 -16.63
CA GLU A 89 -3.65 7.12 -15.55
C GLU A 89 -4.31 5.75 -15.33
N GLY A 90 -4.43 5.34 -14.07
CA GLY A 90 -5.00 4.04 -13.71
C GLY A 90 -4.10 2.82 -13.96
N SER A 91 -2.87 2.99 -14.45
CA SER A 91 -1.90 1.88 -14.60
C SER A 91 -1.18 1.50 -13.29
N LEU A 92 -1.31 2.34 -12.25
CA LEU A 92 -0.70 2.10 -10.95
C LEU A 92 -1.78 1.75 -9.92
N LEU A 93 -1.51 0.71 -9.14
CA LEU A 93 -2.38 0.21 -8.10
C LEU A 93 -1.89 0.63 -6.71
N VAL A 94 -2.78 1.17 -5.90
CA VAL A 94 -2.58 1.44 -4.47
C VAL A 94 -3.40 0.43 -3.68
N LEU A 95 -2.77 -0.19 -2.68
CA LEU A 95 -3.44 -0.98 -1.65
C LEU A 95 -3.57 -0.12 -0.40
N GLU A 96 -4.79 0.11 0.07
CA GLU A 96 -5.07 1.06 1.16
C GLU A 96 -6.18 0.57 2.08
N ASP A 97 -6.19 1.01 3.33
CA ASP A 97 -7.22 0.64 4.31
C ASP A 97 -7.93 1.86 4.92
N SER A 98 -7.45 3.07 4.61
CA SER A 98 -7.97 4.30 5.19
C SER A 98 -8.70 5.17 4.14
N PRO A 99 -9.86 5.78 4.47
CA PRO A 99 -10.54 6.72 3.59
C PRO A 99 -9.64 7.89 3.13
N ALA A 100 -8.74 8.35 3.98
CA ALA A 100 -7.78 9.40 3.63
C ALA A 100 -6.78 8.92 2.58
N GLY A 101 -6.22 7.71 2.75
CA GLY A 101 -5.28 7.13 1.79
C GLY A 101 -5.94 6.76 0.46
N ILE A 102 -7.15 6.21 0.49
CA ILE A 102 -7.94 5.94 -0.72
C ILE A 102 -8.11 7.24 -1.51
N ARG A 103 -8.61 8.31 -0.88
CA ARG A 103 -8.77 9.61 -1.55
C ARG A 103 -7.46 10.16 -2.10
N ALA A 104 -6.35 10.04 -1.37
CA ALA A 104 -5.04 10.45 -1.86
C ALA A 104 -4.58 9.64 -3.08
N GLY A 105 -4.81 8.32 -3.09
CA GLY A 105 -4.49 7.44 -4.21
C GLY A 105 -5.31 7.79 -5.46
N LYS A 106 -6.61 8.03 -5.29
CA LYS A 106 -7.50 8.49 -6.36
C LYS A 106 -7.11 9.87 -6.88
N ALA A 107 -6.82 10.82 -6.00
CA ALA A 107 -6.37 12.16 -6.38
C ALA A 107 -5.00 12.15 -7.10
N ALA A 108 -4.19 11.12 -6.87
CA ALA A 108 -2.97 10.90 -7.63
C ALA A 108 -3.20 10.21 -8.99
N GLY A 109 -4.43 9.84 -9.36
CA GLY A 109 -4.74 9.14 -10.61
C GLY A 109 -4.41 7.64 -10.59
N CYS A 110 -4.31 7.05 -9.39
CA CYS A 110 -4.13 5.60 -9.23
C CYS A 110 -5.48 4.86 -9.19
N LYS A 111 -5.43 3.57 -9.51
CA LYS A 111 -6.45 2.62 -9.07
C LYS A 111 -6.21 2.24 -7.61
N VAL A 112 -7.27 1.96 -6.87
CA VAL A 112 -7.19 1.65 -5.44
C VAL A 112 -7.97 0.38 -5.13
N VAL A 113 -7.31 -0.59 -4.51
CA VAL A 113 -7.94 -1.71 -3.81
C VAL A 113 -7.97 -1.35 -2.33
N ALA A 114 -9.17 -1.26 -1.76
CA ALA A 114 -9.35 -1.08 -0.34
C ALA A 114 -9.30 -2.42 0.41
N VAL A 115 -8.53 -2.48 1.50
CA VAL A 115 -8.45 -3.61 2.42
C VAL A 115 -9.23 -3.25 3.69
N VAL A 116 -10.26 -4.03 4.00
CA VAL A 116 -11.18 -3.73 5.12
C VAL A 116 -10.56 -4.17 6.46
N THR A 117 -9.79 -3.27 7.08
CA THR A 117 -9.18 -3.49 8.41
C THR A 117 -9.94 -2.73 9.50
N THR A 118 -9.71 -1.42 9.61
CA THR A 118 -10.17 -0.54 10.69
C THR A 118 -11.38 0.31 10.30
N HIS A 119 -11.70 0.39 9.01
CA HIS A 119 -12.82 1.14 8.45
C HIS A 119 -13.86 0.21 7.84
N THR A 120 -15.12 0.66 7.79
CA THR A 120 -16.22 -0.15 7.21
C THR A 120 -16.16 -0.16 5.69
N ILE A 121 -16.84 -1.13 5.07
CA ILE A 121 -16.97 -1.22 3.61
C ILE A 121 -17.57 0.09 3.05
N GLU A 122 -18.60 0.61 3.69
CA GLU A 122 -19.26 1.85 3.27
C GLU A 122 -18.30 3.03 3.26
N GLN A 123 -17.45 3.16 4.30
CA GLN A 123 -16.48 4.25 4.40
C GLN A 123 -15.41 4.18 3.31
N VAL A 124 -14.93 2.98 2.95
CA VAL A 124 -13.91 2.83 1.91
C VAL A 124 -14.49 2.97 0.50
N VAL A 125 -15.75 2.57 0.30
CA VAL A 125 -16.50 2.79 -0.96
C VAL A 125 -16.76 4.27 -1.16
N GLU A 126 -17.26 4.97 -0.14
CA GLU A 126 -17.51 6.41 -0.21
C GLU A 126 -16.22 7.20 -0.48
N ALA A 127 -15.07 6.69 -0.02
CA ALA A 127 -13.77 7.27 -0.31
C ALA A 127 -13.29 7.09 -1.76
N GLY A 128 -13.95 6.23 -2.55
CA GLY A 128 -13.70 6.06 -3.98
C GLY A 128 -12.80 4.87 -4.36
N ALA A 129 -12.75 3.82 -3.54
CA ALA A 129 -12.05 2.59 -3.88
C ALA A 129 -12.61 1.96 -5.18
N ASP A 130 -11.74 1.40 -6.03
CA ASP A 130 -12.17 0.70 -7.25
C ASP A 130 -12.57 -0.75 -6.98
N TRP A 131 -11.94 -1.37 -5.98
CA TRP A 131 -12.29 -2.70 -5.48
C TRP A 131 -12.17 -2.72 -3.95
N VAL A 132 -12.93 -3.60 -3.31
CA VAL A 132 -12.87 -3.79 -1.85
C VAL A 132 -12.62 -5.26 -1.54
N VAL A 133 -11.62 -5.55 -0.71
CA VAL A 133 -11.25 -6.91 -0.28
C VAL A 133 -11.14 -6.97 1.24
N LYS A 134 -11.34 -8.17 1.80
CA LYS A 134 -11.21 -8.39 3.24
C LYS A 134 -9.75 -8.30 3.70
N ASP A 135 -8.84 -8.89 2.95
CA ASP A 135 -7.41 -8.98 3.23
C ASP A 135 -6.64 -9.16 1.91
N LEU A 136 -5.32 -9.38 1.98
CA LEU A 136 -4.46 -9.48 0.80
C LEU A 136 -4.36 -10.92 0.25
N GLU A 137 -5.05 -11.91 0.81
CA GLU A 137 -5.17 -13.24 0.17
C GLU A 137 -5.95 -13.15 -1.16
N SER A 138 -6.80 -12.12 -1.25
CA SER A 138 -7.58 -11.77 -2.43
C SER A 138 -6.77 -11.13 -3.57
N VAL A 139 -5.50 -10.74 -3.37
CA VAL A 139 -4.69 -10.05 -4.39
C VAL A 139 -3.45 -10.86 -4.72
N LYS A 140 -3.34 -11.34 -5.97
CA LYS A 140 -2.25 -12.24 -6.39
C LYS A 140 -1.57 -11.77 -7.66
N VAL A 141 -0.24 -11.86 -7.69
CA VAL A 141 0.53 -11.76 -8.94
C VAL A 141 0.34 -13.05 -9.72
N VAL A 142 -0.27 -12.98 -10.90
CA VAL A 142 -0.56 -14.12 -11.77
C VAL A 142 0.28 -14.15 -13.05
N GLY A 143 0.90 -13.02 -13.38
CA GLY A 143 1.71 -12.89 -14.58
C GLY A 143 2.66 -11.70 -14.50
N LYS A 144 3.59 -11.65 -15.44
CA LYS A 144 4.50 -10.54 -15.67
C LYS A 144 4.43 -10.15 -17.14
N THR A 145 4.40 -8.86 -17.40
CA THR A 145 4.48 -8.28 -18.74
C THR A 145 5.73 -7.41 -18.85
N ASP A 146 6.03 -6.92 -20.04
CA ASP A 146 7.10 -5.94 -20.25
C ASP A 146 6.79 -4.60 -19.55
N GLU A 147 5.52 -4.32 -19.28
CA GLU A 147 5.02 -3.08 -18.70
C GLU A 147 4.78 -3.18 -17.19
N GLY A 148 4.77 -4.38 -16.61
CA GLY A 148 4.59 -4.56 -15.18
C GLY A 148 4.19 -5.97 -14.75
N VAL A 149 3.23 -6.06 -13.84
CA VAL A 149 2.68 -7.32 -13.33
C VAL A 149 1.18 -7.40 -13.61
N GLU A 150 0.70 -8.61 -13.85
CA GLU A 150 -0.72 -8.90 -13.90
C GLU A 150 -1.17 -9.35 -12.52
N LEU A 151 -2.22 -8.69 -12.02
CA LEU A 151 -2.80 -8.98 -10.72
C LEU A 151 -4.20 -9.58 -10.90
N GLU A 152 -4.47 -10.66 -10.18
CA GLU A 152 -5.83 -11.16 -9.96
C GLU A 152 -6.34 -10.60 -8.63
N ILE A 153 -7.55 -10.01 -8.69
CA ILE A 153 -8.32 -9.64 -7.50
C ILE A 153 -9.50 -10.61 -7.41
N SER A 154 -9.53 -11.42 -6.36
CA SER A 154 -10.54 -12.46 -6.12
C SER A 154 -11.33 -12.19 -4.84
N ASN A 155 -12.52 -12.77 -4.71
CA ASN A 155 -13.39 -12.58 -3.53
C ASN A 155 -13.62 -11.10 -3.18
N ALA A 156 -13.74 -10.25 -4.20
CA ALA A 156 -14.04 -8.84 -3.99
C ALA A 156 -15.41 -8.71 -3.32
N LEU A 157 -15.46 -7.88 -2.28
CA LEU A 157 -16.69 -7.51 -1.58
C LEU A 157 -17.52 -6.56 -2.44
N ILE A 158 -16.84 -5.76 -3.28
CA ILE A 158 -17.37 -4.87 -4.32
C ILE A 158 -16.39 -4.87 -5.50
#